data_AF-A0A7J4DQF3-F1
#
_entry.id   AF-A0A7J4DQF3-F1
#
_cell.length_a   1.000
_cell.length_b   1.000
_cell.length_c   1.000
_cell.angle_alpha   90.00
_cell.angle_beta   90.00
_cell.angle_gamma   90.00
#
_symmetry.space_group_name_H-M   'P 1'
#
loop_
_entity.id
_entity.type
_entity.pdbx_description
1 polymer ?
#
loop_
_entity_poly.entity_id
_entity_poly.type
_entity_poly.pdbx_seq_one_letter_code
_entity_poly.pdbx_strand_id
1 'polypeptide(L)'
;MGDPRRLKKKYDTPNHPWIAERLKREKELLNKYGLVNKRELWKMETRLRKFRRQARKLISDTSKQGEKEAQQLFSILRRYGILVKDNPTLDDVLSLTVEDILERRL
;
A
#
# COMPACT_ATOMS: atom_id res chain seq x y z
N MET A 1 11.24 -22.80 -27.15
CA MET A 1 11.40 -22.66 -25.68
C MET A 1 11.61 -21.18 -25.39
N GLY A 2 10.72 -20.55 -24.62
CA GLY A 2 10.71 -19.09 -24.41
C GLY A 2 11.60 -18.61 -23.26
N ASP A 3 11.67 -17.28 -23.09
CA ASP A 3 12.43 -16.62 -22.03
C ASP A 3 11.82 -16.81 -20.62
N PRO A 4 12.64 -17.11 -19.59
CA PRO A 4 12.18 -17.20 -18.21
C PRO A 4 11.76 -15.84 -17.64
N ARG A 5 10.78 -15.84 -16.73
CA ARG A 5 10.23 -14.61 -16.13
C ARG A 5 11.27 -13.90 -15.24
N ARG A 6 11.57 -12.64 -15.57
CA ARG A 6 12.48 -11.78 -14.79
C ARG A 6 11.87 -11.29 -13.47
N LEU A 7 12.74 -11.06 -12.48
CA LEU A 7 12.37 -10.44 -11.20
C LEU A 7 11.96 -8.98 -11.40
N LYS A 8 10.83 -8.59 -10.80
CA LYS A 8 10.30 -7.21 -10.87
C LYS A 8 10.61 -6.44 -9.59
N LYS A 9 10.82 -5.13 -9.74
CA LYS A 9 10.96 -4.20 -8.61
C LYS A 9 9.68 -4.22 -7.76
N LYS A 10 9.85 -3.95 -6.46
CA LYS A 10 8.75 -3.91 -5.48
C LYS A 10 8.31 -2.49 -5.11
N TYR A 11 8.97 -1.48 -5.69
CA TYR A 11 8.71 -0.07 -5.51
C TYR A 11 8.64 0.61 -6.88
N ASP A 12 7.84 1.66 -6.97
CA ASP A 12 7.80 2.57 -8.11
C ASP A 12 8.46 3.90 -7.71
N THR A 13 9.16 4.53 -8.66
CA THR A 13 9.75 5.86 -8.44
C THR A 13 8.73 6.96 -8.74
N PRO A 14 8.84 8.12 -8.10
CA PRO A 14 8.00 9.26 -8.45
C PRO A 14 8.22 9.73 -9.91
N ASN A 15 7.19 10.29 -10.53
CA ASN A 15 7.25 10.74 -11.93
C ASN A 15 8.28 11.87 -12.17
N HIS A 16 8.37 12.83 -11.24
CA HIS A 16 9.29 13.97 -11.35
C HIS A 16 10.18 14.06 -10.10
N PRO A 17 11.52 14.18 -10.20
CA PRO A 17 12.42 14.13 -9.04
C PRO A 17 12.30 15.34 -8.10
N TRP A 18 12.03 16.54 -8.63
CA TRP A 18 12.12 17.80 -7.87
C TRP A 18 10.77 18.47 -7.67
N ILE A 19 9.88 17.83 -6.91
CA ILE A 19 8.64 18.46 -6.43
C ILE A 19 8.85 18.81 -4.96
N ALA A 20 8.91 20.10 -4.64
CA ALA A 20 9.28 20.59 -3.31
C ALA A 20 8.37 20.05 -2.20
N GLU A 21 7.05 20.08 -2.42
CA GLU A 21 6.05 19.57 -1.47
C GLU A 21 6.28 18.08 -1.13
N ARG A 22 6.48 17.24 -2.16
CA ARG A 22 6.76 15.81 -1.96
C ARG A 22 8.08 15.62 -1.24
N LEU A 23 9.14 16.34 -1.64
CA LEU A 23 10.45 16.21 -1.00
C LEU A 23 10.38 16.57 0.49
N LYS A 24 9.60 17.59 0.86
CA LYS A 24 9.37 17.99 2.25
C LYS A 24 8.64 16.89 3.02
N ARG A 25 7.51 16.39 2.48
CA ARG A 25 6.74 15.29 3.08
C ARG A 25 7.56 14.01 3.27
N GLU A 26 8.31 13.61 2.23
CA GLU A 26 9.17 12.42 2.30
C GLU A 26 10.24 12.60 3.39
N LYS A 27 10.83 13.79 3.51
CA LYS A 27 11.84 14.10 4.53
C LYS A 27 11.27 14.04 5.95
N GLU A 28 10.08 14.57 6.15
CA GLU A 28 9.37 14.49 7.44
C GLU A 28 9.10 13.03 7.84
N LEU A 29 8.63 12.21 6.91
CA LEU A 29 8.37 10.78 7.17
C LEU A 29 9.67 9.99 7.43
N LEU A 30 10.73 10.26 6.67
CA LEU A 30 12.06 9.64 6.89
C LEU A 30 12.56 9.92 8.32
N ASN A 31 12.46 11.18 8.75
CA ASN A 31 12.90 11.60 10.08
C ASN A 31 12.02 10.98 11.19
N LYS A 32 10.69 10.98 11.01
CA LYS A 32 9.74 10.46 12.01
C LYS A 32 9.92 8.96 12.26
N TYR A 33 10.14 8.17 11.21
CA TYR A 33 10.22 6.71 11.30
C TYR A 33 11.65 6.14 11.17
N GLY A 34 12.68 6.99 11.19
CA GLY A 34 14.08 6.58 11.13
C GLY A 34 14.43 5.74 9.90
N LEU A 35 13.85 6.08 8.73
CA LEU A 35 14.07 5.33 7.50
C LEU A 35 15.48 5.64 6.93
N VAL A 36 16.21 4.62 6.49
CA VAL A 36 17.59 4.79 5.98
C VAL A 36 17.59 5.46 4.61
N ASN A 37 16.59 5.15 3.77
CA ASN A 37 16.53 5.65 2.40
C ASN A 37 15.08 5.85 1.92
N LYS A 38 14.91 6.66 0.87
CA LYS A 38 13.61 6.88 0.22
C LYS A 38 13.03 5.63 -0.43
N ARG A 39 13.86 4.63 -0.74
CA ARG A 39 13.38 3.37 -1.34
C ARG A 39 12.50 2.59 -0.37
N GLU A 40 12.77 2.65 0.93
CA GLU A 40 11.91 2.06 1.97
C GLU A 40 10.54 2.70 1.98
N LEU A 41 10.50 4.04 1.94
CA LEU A 41 9.25 4.79 1.84
C LEU A 41 8.47 4.41 0.57
N TRP A 42 9.11 4.41 -0.60
CA TRP A 42 8.47 4.06 -1.87
C TRP A 42 7.97 2.61 -1.89
N LYS A 43 8.65 1.66 -1.23
CA LYS A 43 8.14 0.29 -1.08
C LYS A 43 6.81 0.27 -0.31
N MET A 44 6.69 1.05 0.77
CA MET A 44 5.47 1.12 1.57
C MET A 44 4.34 1.83 0.83
N GLU A 45 4.63 2.95 0.17
CA GLU A 45 3.67 3.62 -0.71
C GLU A 45 3.17 2.71 -1.83
N THR A 46 4.07 1.93 -2.43
CA THR A 46 3.71 0.98 -3.49
C THR A 46 2.83 -0.16 -2.95
N ARG A 47 3.05 -0.63 -1.73
CA ARG A 47 2.16 -1.60 -1.06
C ARG A 47 0.78 -1.00 -0.83
N LEU A 48 0.71 0.20 -0.25
CA LEU A 48 -0.56 0.92 -0.03
C LEU A 48 -1.33 1.11 -1.34
N ARG A 49 -0.64 1.56 -2.40
CA ARG A 49 -1.24 1.75 -3.73
C ARG A 49 -1.81 0.44 -4.29
N LYS A 50 -1.16 -0.71 -4.04
CA LYS A 50 -1.67 -2.02 -4.48
C LYS A 50 -2.95 -2.40 -3.73
N PHE A 51 -2.99 -2.23 -2.41
CA PHE A 51 -4.19 -2.49 -1.62
C PHE A 51 -5.35 -1.60 -2.05
N ARG A 52 -5.11 -0.29 -2.19
CA ARG A 52 -6.14 0.67 -2.68
C ARG A 52 -6.62 0.35 -4.10
N ARG A 53 -5.72 -0.07 -4.99
CA ARG A 53 -6.11 -0.48 -6.35
C ARG A 53 -6.98 -1.74 -6.32
N GLN A 54 -6.65 -2.72 -5.48
CA GLN A 54 -7.47 -3.91 -5.30
C GLN A 54 -8.85 -3.53 -4.73
N ALA A 55 -8.90 -2.70 -3.68
CA ALA A 55 -10.15 -2.21 -3.11
C ALA A 55 -11.03 -1.51 -4.16
N ARG A 56 -10.48 -0.58 -4.95
CA ARG A 56 -11.23 0.10 -6.03
C ARG A 56 -11.80 -0.88 -7.07
N LYS A 57 -11.03 -1.91 -7.44
CA LYS A 57 -11.52 -2.94 -8.36
C LYS A 57 -12.69 -3.71 -7.76
N LEU A 58 -12.61 -4.06 -6.48
CA LEU A 58 -13.62 -4.83 -5.77
C LEU A 58 -14.90 -4.03 -5.48
N ILE A 59 -14.82 -2.71 -5.37
CA ILE A 59 -16.02 -1.85 -5.21
C ILE A 59 -16.97 -2.02 -6.42
N SER A 60 -16.43 -2.20 -7.62
CA SER A 60 -17.23 -2.35 -8.84
C SER A 60 -17.59 -3.82 -9.14
N ASP A 61 -17.06 -4.78 -8.40
CA ASP A 61 -17.22 -6.21 -8.69
C ASP A 61 -18.30 -6.82 -7.79
N THR A 62 -19.53 -6.88 -8.29
CA THR A 62 -20.70 -7.46 -7.58
C THR A 62 -20.78 -8.99 -7.71
N SER A 63 -19.73 -9.65 -8.22
CA SER A 63 -19.73 -11.11 -8.33
C SER A 63 -19.48 -11.78 -6.97
N LYS A 64 -19.92 -13.04 -6.83
CA LYS A 64 -19.58 -13.88 -5.65
C LYS A 64 -18.08 -14.04 -5.44
N GLN A 65 -17.29 -13.89 -6.51
CA GLN A 65 -15.83 -13.94 -6.43
C GLN A 65 -15.26 -12.64 -5.85
N GLY A 66 -15.82 -11.48 -6.23
CA GLY A 66 -15.47 -10.18 -5.66
C GLY A 66 -15.64 -10.14 -4.14
N GLU A 67 -16.76 -10.68 -3.62
CA GLU A 67 -17.00 -10.78 -2.18
C GLU A 67 -15.93 -11.61 -1.46
N LYS A 68 -15.55 -12.76 -2.02
CA LYS A 68 -14.48 -13.61 -1.47
C LYS A 68 -13.14 -12.90 -1.47
N GLU A 69 -12.79 -12.22 -2.55
CA GLU A 69 -11.54 -11.45 -2.66
C GLU A 69 -11.51 -10.26 -1.70
N ALA A 70 -12.65 -9.62 -1.43
CA ALA A 70 -12.76 -8.57 -0.43
C ALA A 70 -12.50 -9.11 0.99
N GLN A 71 -13.10 -10.24 1.35
CA GLN A 71 -12.84 -10.90 2.63
C GLN A 71 -11.36 -11.30 2.79
N GLN A 72 -10.73 -11.80 1.73
CA GLN A 72 -9.30 -12.11 1.72
C GLN A 72 -8.44 -10.85 1.92
N LEU A 73 -8.77 -9.74 1.25
CA LEU A 73 -8.09 -8.47 1.42
C LEU A 73 -8.17 -7.99 2.89
N PHE A 74 -9.36 -8.03 3.49
CA PHE A 74 -9.54 -7.66 4.90
C PHE A 74 -8.78 -8.58 5.85
N SER A 75 -8.75 -9.89 5.58
CA SER A 75 -7.99 -10.86 6.37
C SER A 75 -6.49 -10.54 6.36
N ILE A 76 -5.93 -10.23 5.18
CA ILE A 76 -4.52 -9.85 5.04
C ILE A 76 -4.21 -8.55 5.81
N LEU A 77 -5.06 -7.53 5.67
CA LEU A 77 -4.85 -6.24 6.32
C LEU A 77 -4.98 -6.32 7.85
N ARG A 78 -5.93 -7.13 8.36
CA ARG A 78 -6.06 -7.42 9.80
C ARG A 78 -4.88 -8.20 10.33
N ARG A 79 -4.40 -9.21 9.60
CA ARG A 79 -3.22 -9.99 10.01
C ARG A 79 -1.95 -9.14 10.13
N TYR A 80 -1.81 -8.11 9.30
CA TYR A 80 -0.70 -7.15 9.41
C TYR A 80 -0.95 -6.05 10.46
N GLY A 81 -2.12 -6.00 11.10
CA GLY A 81 -2.47 -4.97 12.08
C GLY A 81 -2.64 -3.57 11.47
N ILE A 82 -2.75 -3.46 10.15
CA ILE A 82 -2.92 -2.16 9.46
C ILE A 82 -4.35 -1.66 9.64
N LEU A 83 -5.32 -2.58 9.63
CA LEU A 83 -6.72 -2.26 9.78
C LEU A 83 -7.22 -2.80 11.13
N VAL A 84 -7.67 -1.87 11.98
CA VAL A 84 -8.04 -2.14 13.38
C VAL A 84 -9.55 -2.36 13.56
N LYS A 85 -10.38 -1.88 12.64
CA LYS A 85 -11.85 -2.01 12.73
C LYS A 85 -12.30 -3.47 12.60
N ASP A 86 -13.26 -3.88 13.43
CA ASP A 86 -13.83 -5.24 13.42
C ASP A 86 -14.66 -5.54 12.15
N ASN A 87 -15.44 -4.55 11.69
CA ASN A 87 -16.23 -4.60 10.45
C ASN A 87 -15.70 -3.60 9.41
N PRO A 88 -14.62 -3.93 8.68
CA PRO A 88 -14.10 -3.07 7.64
C PRO A 88 -14.98 -3.02 6.41
N THR A 89 -15.06 -1.82 5.84
CA THR A 89 -15.60 -1.57 4.50
C THR A 89 -14.45 -1.37 3.49
N LEU A 90 -14.76 -1.46 2.19
CA LEU A 90 -13.75 -1.18 1.16
C LEU A 90 -13.30 0.29 1.19
N ASP A 91 -14.15 1.21 1.62
CA ASP A 91 -13.82 2.63 1.80
C ASP A 91 -12.80 2.85 2.92
N ASP A 92 -12.83 2.04 3.98
CA ASP A 92 -11.80 2.10 5.03
C ASP A 92 -10.41 1.75 4.47
N VAL A 93 -10.32 0.85 3.49
CA VAL A 93 -9.05 0.54 2.81
C VAL A 93 -8.59 1.71 1.93
N LEU A 94 -9.54 2.49 1.40
CA LEU A 94 -9.23 3.68 0.61
C LEU A 94 -8.73 4.84 1.48
N SER A 95 -9.17 4.97 2.73
CA SER A 95 -8.71 6.03 3.63
C SER A 95 -7.31 5.79 4.23
N LEU A 96 -6.80 4.56 4.19
CA LEU A 96 -5.49 4.19 4.74
C LEU A 96 -4.33 5.10 4.28
N THR A 97 -3.49 5.48 5.20
CA THR A 97 -2.32 6.33 4.99
C THR A 97 -1.03 5.51 4.93
N VAL A 98 0.08 6.18 4.63
CA VAL A 98 1.40 5.50 4.58
C VAL A 98 1.90 5.26 6.01
N GLU A 99 1.54 6.16 6.93
CA GLU A 99 1.80 6.06 8.35
C GLU A 99 1.28 4.74 8.95
N ASP A 100 0.06 4.34 8.62
CA ASP A 100 -0.56 3.09 9.12
C ASP A 100 0.27 1.83 8.79
N ILE A 101 1.03 1.85 7.70
CA ILE A 101 1.94 0.76 7.32
C ILE A 101 3.29 0.90 8.03
N LEU A 102 3.79 2.13 8.18
CA LEU A 102 5.08 2.41 8.80
C LEU A 102 5.06 2.13 10.31
N GLU A 103 3.94 2.37 10.99
CA GLU A 103 3.76 2.07 12.42
C GLU A 103 3.84 0.57 12.74
N ARG A 104 3.65 -0.29 11.75
CA ARG A 104 3.77 -1.76 11.89
C ARG A 104 5.13 -2.31 11.51
N ARG A 105 6.10 -1.43 11.22
CA ARG A 105 7.48 -1.83 10.94
C ARG A 105 8.20 -2.09 12.27
N LEU A 106 8.76 -3.30 12.41
CA LEU A 106 9.69 -3.65 13.48
C LEU A 106 11.08 -3.07 13.23
#